data_AF-A0A7Y4ZR28-F1
#
_entry.id   AF-A0A7Y4ZR28-F1
#
_cell.length_a   1.000
_cell.length_b   1.000
_cell.length_c   1.000
_cell.angle_alpha   90.00
_cell.angle_beta   90.00
_cell.angle_gamma   90.00
#
_symmetry.space_group_name_H-M   'P 1'
#
loop_
_entity.id
_entity.type
_entity.pdbx_description
1 polymer ?
#
loop_
_entity_poly.entity_id
_entity_poly.type
_entity_poly.pdbx_seq_one_letter_code
_entity_poly.pdbx_strand_id
1 'polypeptide(L)'
;MLHELIAANQDLIAQRVCARVDARIAPLAVGSEIADGIPVLLAQLVEALREERSAHLVARQHIVACGARYGNALLLAGLPIAQVVLAYGDVCQTITQLATEAGLVIPADEFRIFNRCLDEAIDGAVTAYAHAREEHLAEHGTARLVGLGRDVRSVVDEAVRSFESIQRGKIAARGSTATMHGRSLEGVLDLIERALTDDPSSAAR
;
A
#
# COMPACT_ATOMS: atom_id res chain seq x y z
N MET A 1 21.38 24.76 -14.43
CA MET A 1 20.86 24.76 -15.82
C MET A 1 19.68 23.80 -15.97
N LEU A 2 19.71 22.63 -15.33
CA LEU A 2 18.61 21.67 -15.31
C LEU A 2 17.33 22.26 -14.70
N HIS A 3 17.47 23.09 -13.65
CA HIS A 3 16.32 23.76 -13.03
C HIS A 3 15.59 24.71 -14.00
N GLU A 4 16.31 25.37 -14.91
CA GLU A 4 15.73 26.25 -15.93
C GLU A 4 14.96 25.44 -16.97
N LEU A 5 15.57 24.34 -17.44
CA LEU A 5 14.93 23.40 -18.35
C LEU A 5 13.62 22.86 -17.77
N ILE A 6 13.64 22.41 -16.51
CA ILE A 6 12.46 21.87 -15.83
C ILE A 6 11.40 22.94 -15.66
N ALA A 7 11.78 24.12 -15.14
CA ALA A 7 10.85 25.23 -14.91
C ALA A 7 10.16 25.69 -16.22
N ALA A 8 10.88 25.70 -17.34
CA ALA A 8 10.34 26.11 -18.63
C ALA A 8 9.44 25.05 -19.30
N ASN A 9 9.48 23.79 -18.87
CA ASN A 9 8.83 22.67 -19.56
C ASN A 9 7.95 21.81 -18.65
N GLN A 10 7.46 22.34 -17.52
CA GLN A 10 6.70 21.54 -16.53
C GLN A 10 5.52 20.79 -17.15
N ASP A 11 4.69 21.48 -17.95
CA ASP A 11 3.52 20.88 -18.60
C ASP A 11 3.90 19.78 -19.59
N LEU A 12 4.95 20.02 -20.39
CA LEU A 12 5.45 19.05 -21.36
C LEU A 12 6.00 17.80 -20.67
N ILE A 13 6.73 17.98 -19.56
CA ILE A 13 7.25 16.86 -18.76
C ILE A 13 6.09 16.06 -18.17
N ALA A 14 5.12 16.73 -17.55
CA ALA A 14 3.94 16.08 -16.98
C ALA A 14 3.18 15.27 -18.05
N GLN A 15 2.91 15.88 -19.20
CA GLN A 15 2.24 15.21 -20.32
C GLN A 15 3.00 13.97 -20.80
N ARG A 16 4.31 14.07 -21.00
CA ARG A 16 5.14 12.94 -21.47
C ARG A 16 5.23 11.81 -20.45
N VAL A 17 5.32 12.13 -19.16
CA VAL A 17 5.33 11.12 -18.09
C VAL A 17 3.98 10.41 -18.01
N CYS A 18 2.86 11.14 -17.98
CA CYS A 18 1.53 10.54 -17.98
C CYS A 18 1.32 9.62 -19.19
N ALA A 19 1.72 10.05 -20.39
CA ALA A 19 1.61 9.23 -21.60
C ALA A 19 2.41 7.90 -21.50
N ARG A 20 3.57 7.90 -20.83
CA ARG A 20 4.36 6.68 -20.62
C ARG A 20 3.74 5.75 -19.58
N VAL A 21 3.17 6.32 -18.53
CA VAL A 21 2.43 5.57 -17.51
C VAL A 21 1.18 4.92 -18.13
N ASP A 22 0.38 5.68 -18.87
CA ASP A 22 -0.84 5.20 -19.53
C ASP A 22 -0.57 4.11 -20.57
N ALA A 23 0.60 4.14 -21.21
CA ALA A 23 1.01 3.09 -22.14
C ALA A 23 1.29 1.74 -21.44
N ARG A 24 1.54 1.72 -20.13
CA ARG A 24 1.87 0.50 -19.36
C ARG A 24 0.73 0.06 -18.45
N ILE A 25 0.07 1.01 -17.83
CA ILE A 25 -1.03 0.80 -16.91
C ILE A 25 -2.30 0.98 -17.74
N ALA A 26 -3.07 -0.09 -17.99
CA ALA A 26 -4.42 0.05 -18.54
C ALA A 26 -5.16 1.15 -17.74
N PRO A 27 -5.86 2.10 -18.37
CA PRO A 27 -6.26 3.36 -17.75
C PRO A 27 -6.99 3.11 -16.43
N LEU A 28 -6.27 3.34 -15.33
CA LEU A 28 -6.69 3.08 -13.96
C LEU A 28 -6.76 4.42 -13.22
N ALA A 29 -7.62 4.47 -12.19
CA ALA A 29 -7.88 5.67 -11.38
C ALA A 29 -6.61 6.32 -10.76
N VAL A 30 -5.48 5.61 -10.76
CA VAL A 30 -4.18 6.10 -10.27
C VAL A 30 -3.55 7.14 -11.19
N GLY A 31 -3.98 7.25 -12.45
CA GLY A 31 -3.47 8.26 -13.39
C GLY A 31 -3.60 9.69 -12.87
N SER A 32 -4.63 10.01 -12.07
CA SER A 32 -4.80 11.34 -11.48
C SER A 32 -3.80 11.65 -10.37
N GLU A 33 -3.46 10.69 -9.50
CA GLU A 33 -2.46 10.93 -8.42
C GLU A 33 -1.06 11.14 -9.00
N ILE A 34 -0.75 10.49 -10.13
CA ILE A 34 0.48 10.75 -10.87
C ILE A 34 0.41 12.12 -11.55
N ALA A 35 -0.68 12.42 -12.26
CA ALA A 35 -0.87 13.70 -12.95
C ALA A 35 -0.81 14.90 -11.99
N ASP A 36 -1.37 14.76 -10.78
CA ASP A 36 -1.36 15.80 -9.74
C ASP A 36 -0.01 15.84 -9.00
N GLY A 37 0.64 14.68 -8.83
CA GLY A 37 1.90 14.55 -8.12
C GLY A 37 3.11 15.07 -8.90
N ILE A 38 3.13 14.92 -10.23
CA ILE A 38 4.25 15.35 -11.07
C ILE A 38 4.51 16.86 -10.98
N PRO A 39 3.52 17.77 -11.16
CA PRO A 39 3.75 19.20 -11.05
C PRO A 39 4.38 19.60 -9.71
N VAL A 40 3.93 18.99 -8.61
CA VAL A 40 4.49 19.25 -7.27
C VAL A 40 5.93 18.79 -7.20
N LEU A 41 6.23 17.56 -7.65
CA LEU A 41 7.60 17.03 -7.72
C LEU A 41 8.51 17.96 -8.53
N LEU A 42 8.07 18.40 -9.72
CA LEU A 42 8.85 19.28 -10.59
C LEU A 42 9.12 20.64 -9.95
N ALA A 43 8.13 21.22 -9.25
CA ALA A 43 8.33 22.46 -8.51
C ALA A 43 9.38 22.29 -7.40
N GLN A 44 9.28 21.22 -6.61
CA GLN A 44 10.27 20.96 -5.54
C GLN A 44 11.66 20.65 -6.08
N LEU A 45 11.74 19.98 -7.24
CA LEU A 45 13.01 19.70 -7.90
C LEU A 45 13.69 20.99 -8.39
N VAL A 46 12.93 21.94 -8.94
CA VAL A 46 13.45 23.26 -9.31
C VAL A 46 14.02 23.98 -8.09
N GLU A 47 13.31 23.96 -6.96
CA GLU A 47 13.79 24.58 -5.72
C GLU A 47 15.03 23.88 -5.17
N ALA A 48 15.07 22.54 -5.17
CA ALA A 48 16.22 21.77 -4.71
C ALA A 48 17.48 22.03 -5.55
N LEU A 49 17.33 22.23 -6.86
CA LEU A 49 18.43 22.52 -7.79
C LEU A 49 18.92 23.98 -7.76
N ARG A 50 18.21 24.90 -7.08
CA ARG A 50 18.61 26.32 -6.95
C ARG A 50 19.56 26.60 -5.77
N GLU A 51 19.93 25.58 -4.99
CA GLU A 51 20.91 25.63 -3.89
C GLU A 51 20.55 26.51 -2.66
N GLU A 52 19.27 26.83 -2.43
CA GLU A 52 18.86 27.44 -1.16
C GLU A 52 18.70 26.38 -0.07
N ARG A 53 19.66 26.32 0.87
CA ARG A 53 19.73 25.27 1.92
C ARG A 53 18.44 25.15 2.76
N SER A 54 17.75 26.24 3.03
CA SER A 54 16.47 26.26 3.76
C SER A 54 15.30 25.75 2.90
N ALA A 55 15.28 26.10 1.60
CA ALA A 55 14.30 25.61 0.64
C ALA A 55 14.43 24.10 0.43
N HIS A 56 15.65 23.56 0.50
CA HIS A 56 15.92 22.12 0.32
C HIS A 56 15.25 21.22 1.37
N LEU A 57 15.13 21.64 2.63
CA LEU A 57 14.48 20.83 3.68
C LEU A 57 12.96 20.76 3.48
N VAL A 58 12.35 21.91 3.16
CA VAL A 58 10.92 22.01 2.86
C VAL A 58 10.61 21.21 1.59
N ALA A 59 11.41 21.38 0.53
CA ALA A 59 11.27 20.64 -0.71
C ALA A 59 11.32 19.13 -0.50
N ARG A 60 12.28 18.65 0.30
CA ARG A 60 12.38 17.22 0.66
C ARG A 60 11.11 16.71 1.35
N GLN A 61 10.58 17.43 2.33
CA GLN A 61 9.35 17.02 3.02
C GLN A 61 8.16 16.90 2.07
N HIS A 62 8.01 17.87 1.15
CA HIS A 62 6.96 17.82 0.14
C HIS A 62 7.15 16.67 -0.85
N ILE A 63 8.37 16.41 -1.30
CA ILE A 63 8.71 15.28 -2.19
C ILE A 63 8.32 13.95 -1.55
N VAL A 64 8.73 13.73 -0.30
CA VAL A 64 8.42 12.52 0.46
C VAL A 64 6.89 12.38 0.64
N ALA A 65 6.19 13.46 0.97
CA ALA A 65 4.73 13.43 1.15
C ALA A 65 3.97 13.13 -0.15
N CYS A 66 4.43 13.67 -1.29
CA CYS A 66 3.88 13.34 -2.60
C CYS A 66 4.11 11.87 -2.96
N GLY A 67 5.32 11.36 -2.70
CA GLY A 67 5.61 9.94 -2.82
C GLY A 67 4.66 9.09 -1.98
N ALA A 68 4.52 9.43 -0.70
CA ALA A 68 3.64 8.72 0.22
C ALA A 68 2.18 8.65 -0.26
N ARG A 69 1.63 9.75 -0.78
CA ARG A 69 0.30 9.77 -1.39
C ARG A 69 0.18 8.81 -2.56
N TYR A 70 1.15 8.83 -3.46
CA TYR A 70 1.16 7.94 -4.61
C TYR A 70 1.26 6.46 -4.20
N GLY A 71 2.11 6.14 -3.22
CA GLY A 71 2.20 4.81 -2.62
C GLY A 71 0.86 4.32 -2.05
N ASN A 72 0.18 5.16 -1.27
CA ASN A 72 -1.15 4.84 -0.74
C ASN A 72 -2.18 4.62 -1.84
N ALA A 73 -2.17 5.48 -2.87
CA ALA A 73 -3.09 5.36 -4.00
C ALA A 73 -2.91 4.03 -4.77
N LEU A 74 -1.66 3.58 -4.94
CA LEU A 74 -1.37 2.30 -5.56
C LEU A 74 -1.94 1.14 -4.75
N LEU A 75 -1.76 1.15 -3.43
CA LEU A 75 -2.31 0.11 -2.56
C LEU A 75 -3.84 0.07 -2.63
N LEU A 76 -4.50 1.23 -2.53
CA LEU A 76 -5.95 1.33 -2.62
C LEU A 76 -6.49 0.88 -3.99
N ALA A 77 -5.72 1.05 -5.05
CA ALA A 77 -6.04 0.57 -6.39
C ALA A 77 -5.69 -0.91 -6.62
N GLY A 78 -5.12 -1.62 -5.63
CA GLY A 78 -4.69 -3.00 -5.75
C GLY A 78 -3.50 -3.21 -6.72
N LEU A 79 -2.71 -2.16 -6.95
CA LEU A 79 -1.58 -2.18 -7.88
C LEU A 79 -0.26 -2.50 -7.18
N PRO A 80 0.68 -3.17 -7.88
CA PRO A 80 1.94 -3.57 -7.27
C PRO A 80 2.83 -2.37 -6.99
N ILE A 81 3.59 -2.44 -5.88
CA ILE A 81 4.57 -1.41 -5.50
C ILE A 81 5.61 -1.11 -6.59
N ALA A 82 5.88 -2.07 -7.49
CA ALA A 82 6.76 -1.88 -8.64
C ALA A 82 6.37 -0.68 -9.53
N GLN A 83 5.10 -0.26 -9.53
CA GLN A 83 4.64 0.92 -10.27
C GLN A 83 5.23 2.23 -9.75
N VAL A 84 5.67 2.30 -8.49
CA VAL A 84 6.42 3.44 -7.95
C VAL A 84 7.71 3.62 -8.74
N VAL A 85 8.51 2.55 -8.81
CA VAL A 85 9.82 2.57 -9.46
C VAL A 85 9.68 2.89 -10.95
N LEU A 86 8.67 2.32 -11.62
CA LEU A 86 8.41 2.58 -13.02
C LEU A 86 8.01 4.04 -13.29
N ALA A 87 7.14 4.63 -12.46
CA ALA A 87 6.71 6.01 -12.62
C ALA A 87 7.84 7.01 -12.42
N TYR A 88 8.64 6.87 -11.36
CA TYR A 88 9.81 7.74 -11.16
C TYR A 88 10.93 7.49 -12.18
N GLY A 89 11.03 6.27 -12.70
CA GLY A 89 11.86 5.95 -13.86
C GLY A 89 11.45 6.74 -15.11
N ASP A 90 10.15 6.89 -15.37
CA ASP A 90 9.67 7.72 -16.47
C ASP A 90 9.99 9.20 -16.30
N VAL A 91 9.91 9.71 -15.07
CA VAL A 91 10.31 11.10 -14.77
C VAL A 91 11.79 11.28 -15.12
N CYS A 92 12.66 10.38 -14.66
CA CYS A 92 14.09 10.39 -14.98
C CYS A 92 14.34 10.36 -16.49
N GLN A 93 13.73 9.41 -17.17
CA GLN A 93 13.92 9.24 -18.61
C GLN A 93 13.33 10.42 -19.40
N THR A 94 12.23 11.03 -18.95
CA THR A 94 11.60 12.18 -19.64
C THR A 94 12.48 13.41 -19.56
N ILE A 95 12.98 13.73 -18.37
CA ILE A 95 13.82 14.91 -18.14
C ILE A 95 15.17 14.76 -18.85
N THR A 96 15.80 13.59 -18.76
CA THR A 96 17.09 13.34 -19.43
C THR A 96 16.97 13.34 -20.96
N GLN A 97 15.88 12.81 -21.50
CA GLN A 97 15.59 12.90 -22.93
C GLN A 97 15.36 14.37 -23.35
N LEU A 98 14.59 15.13 -22.58
CA LEU A 98 14.35 16.54 -22.89
C LEU A 98 15.65 17.38 -22.85
N ALA A 99 16.54 17.11 -21.90
CA ALA A 99 17.86 17.74 -21.86
C ALA A 99 18.68 17.40 -23.12
N THR A 100 18.64 16.14 -23.55
CA THR A 100 19.30 15.69 -24.79
C THR A 100 18.74 16.38 -26.03
N GLU A 101 17.41 16.47 -26.15
CA GLU A 101 16.71 17.17 -27.22
C GLU A 101 17.06 18.67 -27.27
N ALA A 102 17.27 19.28 -26.11
CA ALA A 102 17.71 20.67 -25.99
C ALA A 102 19.22 20.88 -26.18
N GLY A 103 20.00 19.82 -26.42
CA GLY A 103 21.47 19.89 -26.49
C GLY A 103 22.15 20.25 -25.16
N LEU A 104 21.44 20.08 -24.04
CA LEU A 104 21.93 20.42 -22.71
C LEU A 104 22.72 19.24 -22.13
N VAL A 105 23.98 19.48 -21.76
CA VAL A 105 24.76 18.54 -20.95
C VAL A 105 24.42 18.77 -19.48
N ILE A 106 23.85 17.75 -18.82
CA ILE A 106 23.53 17.82 -17.39
C ILE A 106 24.82 17.64 -16.58
N PRO A 107 25.22 18.63 -15.74
CA PRO A 107 26.37 18.46 -14.85
C PRO A 107 26.14 17.32 -13.85
N ALA A 108 27.22 16.61 -13.48
CA ALA A 108 27.12 15.49 -12.56
C ALA A 108 26.52 15.86 -11.20
N ASP A 109 26.79 17.07 -10.70
CA ASP A 109 26.25 17.55 -9.42
C ASP A 109 24.74 17.83 -9.50
N GLU A 110 24.27 18.47 -10.59
CA GLU A 110 22.83 18.69 -10.83
C GLU A 110 22.10 17.34 -11.00
N PHE A 111 22.69 16.39 -11.72
CA PHE A 111 22.12 15.04 -11.86
C PHE A 111 22.07 14.29 -10.53
N ARG A 112 23.06 14.48 -9.63
CA ARG A 112 23.06 13.86 -8.30
C ARG A 112 21.95 14.42 -7.41
N ILE A 113 21.73 15.74 -7.43
CA ILE A 113 20.61 16.37 -6.71
C ILE A 113 19.28 15.86 -7.25
N PHE A 114 19.15 15.81 -8.58
CA PHE A 114 17.97 15.29 -9.25
C PHE A 114 17.62 13.86 -8.85
N ASN A 115 18.57 12.93 -8.95
CA ASN A 115 18.30 11.53 -8.58
C ASN A 115 17.98 11.39 -7.10
N ARG A 116 18.64 12.16 -6.22
CA ARG A 116 18.32 12.15 -4.79
C ARG A 116 16.87 12.56 -4.54
N CYS A 117 16.34 13.56 -5.25
CA CYS A 117 14.94 13.94 -5.13
C CYS A 117 13.99 12.81 -5.59
N LEU A 118 14.35 12.07 -6.65
CA LEU A 118 13.57 10.91 -7.08
C LEU A 118 13.62 9.78 -6.05
N ASP A 119 14.81 9.49 -5.50
CA ASP A 119 14.99 8.47 -4.46
C ASP A 119 14.20 8.80 -3.19
N GLU A 120 14.17 10.08 -2.77
CA GLU A 120 13.36 10.55 -1.64
C GLU A 120 11.85 10.37 -1.90
N ALA A 121 11.41 10.58 -3.14
CA ALA A 121 10.02 10.35 -3.52
C ALA A 121 9.67 8.85 -3.51
N ILE A 122 10.56 8.01 -4.03
CA ILE A 122 10.43 6.55 -4.01
C ILE A 122 10.40 6.03 -2.57
N ASP A 123 11.29 6.51 -1.71
CA ASP A 123 11.35 6.16 -0.29
C ASP A 123 10.03 6.48 0.43
N GLY A 124 9.50 7.69 0.22
CA GLY A 124 8.20 8.09 0.75
C GLY A 124 7.06 7.19 0.26
N ALA A 125 7.05 6.86 -1.03
CA ALA A 125 6.03 6.00 -1.62
C ALA A 125 6.08 4.56 -1.12
N VAL A 126 7.28 3.95 -1.09
CA VAL A 126 7.48 2.58 -0.62
C VAL A 126 7.16 2.46 0.87
N THR A 127 7.59 3.43 1.68
CA THR A 127 7.31 3.46 3.12
C THR A 127 5.81 3.55 3.37
N ALA A 128 5.10 4.47 2.71
CA ALA A 128 3.67 4.62 2.91
C ALA A 128 2.88 3.40 2.44
N TYR A 129 3.22 2.85 1.27
CA TYR A 129 2.58 1.63 0.76
C TYR A 129 2.77 0.46 1.74
N ALA A 130 3.99 0.26 2.24
CA ALA A 130 4.28 -0.81 3.19
C ALA A 130 3.50 -0.63 4.50
N HIS A 131 3.50 0.58 5.06
CA HIS A 131 2.76 0.91 6.27
C HIS A 131 1.25 0.69 6.11
N ALA A 132 0.66 1.24 5.04
CA ALA A 132 -0.76 1.08 4.77
C ALA A 132 -1.15 -0.38 4.52
N ARG A 133 -0.25 -1.17 3.92
CA ARG A 133 -0.46 -2.62 3.75
C ARG A 133 -0.42 -3.36 5.08
N GLU A 134 0.51 -3.02 5.97
CA GLU A 134 0.58 -3.60 7.31
C GLU A 134 -0.66 -3.25 8.14
N GLU A 135 -1.13 -2.00 8.08
CA GLU A 135 -2.38 -1.57 8.71
C GLU A 135 -3.58 -2.35 8.17
N HIS A 136 -3.69 -2.48 6.85
CA HIS A 136 -4.78 -3.24 6.22
C HIS A 136 -4.76 -4.71 6.66
N LEU A 137 -3.59 -5.34 6.71
CA LEU A 137 -3.43 -6.71 7.20
C LEU A 137 -3.77 -6.84 8.69
N ALA A 138 -3.41 -5.86 9.52
CA ALA A 138 -3.71 -5.86 10.96
C ALA A 138 -5.22 -5.69 11.22
N GLU A 139 -5.89 -4.81 10.49
CA GLU A 139 -7.35 -4.62 10.56
C GLU A 139 -8.10 -5.90 10.16
N HIS A 140 -7.70 -6.53 9.04
CA HIS A 140 -8.31 -7.78 8.60
C HIS A 140 -8.03 -8.93 9.58
N GLY A 141 -6.81 -8.99 10.13
CA GLY A 141 -6.43 -9.96 11.15
C GLY A 141 -7.26 -9.82 12.43
N THR A 142 -7.43 -8.60 12.94
CA THR A 142 -8.24 -8.34 14.14
C THR A 142 -9.71 -8.62 13.92
N ALA A 143 -10.29 -8.21 12.79
CA ALA A 143 -11.69 -8.52 12.45
C ALA A 143 -11.93 -10.04 12.38
N ARG A 144 -11.00 -10.79 11.76
CA ARG A 144 -11.06 -12.26 11.69
C ARG A 144 -10.98 -12.90 13.07
N LEU A 145 -10.08 -12.45 13.95
CA LEU A 145 -9.97 -12.96 15.32
C LEU A 145 -11.24 -12.69 16.15
N VAL A 146 -11.86 -11.52 15.99
CA VAL A 146 -13.13 -11.19 16.65
C VAL A 146 -14.27 -12.09 16.15
N GLY A 147 -14.32 -12.36 14.84
CA GLY A 147 -15.27 -13.31 14.25
C GLY A 147 -15.12 -14.70 14.84
N LEU A 148 -13.90 -15.23 14.81
CA LEU A 148 -13.58 -16.55 15.37
C LEU A 148 -13.92 -16.65 16.87
N GLY A 149 -13.60 -15.63 17.66
CA GLY A 149 -13.94 -15.60 19.08
C GLY A 149 -15.44 -15.65 19.35
N ARG A 150 -16.25 -15.01 18.49
CA ARG A 150 -17.72 -15.06 18.56
C ARG A 150 -18.22 -16.48 18.25
N ASP A 151 -17.69 -17.11 17.22
CA ASP A 151 -18.08 -18.45 16.80
C ASP A 151 -17.74 -19.49 17.87
N VAL A 152 -16.50 -19.46 18.39
CA VAL A 152 -16.06 -20.33 19.50
C VAL A 152 -16.96 -20.15 20.72
N ARG A 153 -17.26 -18.90 21.11
CA ARG A 153 -18.14 -18.63 22.25
C ARG A 153 -19.53 -19.22 22.06
N SER A 154 -20.12 -19.07 20.88
CA SER A 154 -21.45 -19.61 20.58
C SER A 154 -21.50 -21.13 20.73
N VAL A 155 -20.50 -21.83 20.19
CA VAL A 155 -20.45 -23.30 20.25
C VAL A 155 -20.16 -23.80 21.68
N VAL A 156 -19.30 -23.11 22.43
CA VAL A 156 -19.03 -23.43 23.84
C VAL A 156 -20.26 -23.21 24.72
N ASP A 157 -21.01 -22.11 24.53
CA ASP A 157 -22.24 -21.85 25.28
C ASP A 157 -23.29 -22.96 25.05
N GLU A 158 -23.37 -23.51 23.84
CA GLU A 158 -24.22 -24.66 23.51
C GLU A 158 -23.72 -25.96 24.16
N ALA A 159 -22.40 -26.20 24.16
CA ALA A 159 -21.78 -27.34 24.84
C ALA A 159 -22.03 -27.29 26.35
N VAL A 160 -21.90 -26.12 26.99
CA VAL A 160 -22.17 -25.95 28.43
C VAL A 160 -23.64 -26.21 28.76
N ARG A 161 -24.57 -25.62 28.01
CA ARG A 161 -26.02 -25.82 28.25
C ARG A 161 -26.46 -27.27 28.08
N SER A 162 -25.93 -27.95 27.07
CA SER A 162 -26.21 -29.37 26.85
C SER A 162 -25.63 -30.24 27.98
N PHE A 163 -24.41 -29.94 28.46
CA PHE A 163 -23.79 -30.63 29.59
C PHE A 163 -24.55 -30.42 30.91
N GLU A 164 -24.93 -29.18 31.23
CA GLU A 164 -25.74 -28.88 32.43
C GLU A 164 -27.09 -29.59 32.42
N SER A 165 -27.68 -29.80 31.25
CA SER A 165 -28.94 -30.52 31.08
C SER A 165 -28.77 -32.02 31.35
N ILE A 166 -27.61 -32.59 31.00
CA ILE A 166 -27.23 -33.97 31.32
C ILE A 166 -26.97 -34.13 32.83
N GLN A 167 -26.18 -33.22 33.43
CA GLN A 167 -25.84 -33.29 34.86
C GLN A 167 -27.06 -33.20 35.78
N ARG A 168 -28.08 -32.40 35.42
CA ARG A 168 -29.31 -32.27 36.19
C ARG A 168 -30.23 -33.51 36.12
N GLY A 169 -29.81 -34.58 35.43
CA GLY A 169 -30.54 -35.84 35.34
C GLY A 169 -31.88 -35.74 34.59
N LYS A 170 -32.16 -34.60 33.94
CA LYS A 170 -33.42 -34.36 33.22
C LYS A 170 -33.53 -35.17 31.92
N ILE A 171 -32.43 -35.74 31.41
CA ILE A 171 -32.34 -36.36 30.09
C ILE A 171 -31.39 -37.57 30.16
N ALA A 172 -31.72 -38.66 29.47
CA ALA A 172 -30.92 -39.88 29.45
C ALA A 172 -29.49 -39.62 28.91
N ALA A 173 -28.48 -40.27 29.49
CA ALA A 173 -27.06 -40.13 29.12
C ALA A 173 -26.74 -40.49 27.65
N ARG A 174 -27.67 -41.12 26.92
CA ARG A 174 -27.60 -41.43 25.48
C ARG A 174 -28.72 -40.77 24.66
N GLY A 175 -29.35 -39.73 25.20
CA GLY A 175 -30.42 -38.99 24.55
C GLY A 175 -29.91 -37.92 23.58
N SER A 176 -30.83 -37.26 22.87
CA SER A 176 -30.53 -36.23 21.87
C SER A 176 -29.64 -35.09 22.38
N THR A 177 -29.74 -34.74 23.67
CA THR A 177 -28.88 -33.71 24.30
C THR A 177 -27.42 -34.12 24.44
N ALA A 178 -27.13 -35.41 24.70
CA ALA A 178 -25.77 -35.93 24.71
C ALA A 178 -25.15 -35.93 23.30
N THR A 179 -25.97 -36.22 22.28
CA THR A 179 -25.55 -36.09 20.87
C THR A 179 -25.28 -34.64 20.49
N MET A 180 -26.13 -33.69 20.91
CA MET A 180 -25.89 -32.26 20.70
C MET A 180 -24.60 -31.79 21.37
N HIS A 181 -24.34 -32.22 22.61
CA HIS A 181 -23.08 -31.92 23.30
C HIS A 181 -21.86 -32.42 22.53
N GLY A 182 -21.89 -33.66 22.03
CA GLY A 182 -20.82 -34.22 21.20
C GLY A 182 -20.58 -33.39 19.93
N ARG A 183 -21.65 -32.99 19.23
CA ARG A 183 -21.54 -32.13 18.04
C ARG A 183 -20.98 -30.75 18.34
N SER A 184 -21.34 -30.14 19.48
CA SER A 184 -20.75 -28.86 19.88
C SER A 184 -19.25 -29.00 20.15
N LEU A 185 -18.79 -30.10 20.76
CA LEU A 185 -17.35 -30.35 20.94
C LEU A 185 -16.62 -30.56 19.61
N GLU A 186 -17.21 -31.31 18.68
CA GLU A 186 -16.69 -31.45 17.31
C GLU A 186 -16.62 -30.09 16.59
N GLY A 187 -17.63 -29.23 16.77
CA GLY A 187 -17.65 -27.87 16.23
C GLY A 187 -16.54 -26.97 16.79
N VAL A 188 -16.20 -27.11 18.09
CA VAL A 188 -15.05 -26.39 18.67
C VAL A 188 -13.74 -26.87 18.05
N LEU A 189 -13.58 -28.18 17.87
CA LEU A 189 -12.37 -28.74 17.24
C LEU A 189 -12.22 -28.28 15.79
N ASP A 190 -13.31 -28.27 15.01
CA ASP A 190 -13.30 -27.77 13.62
C ASP A 190 -12.92 -26.28 13.55
N LEU A 191 -13.46 -25.45 14.45
CA LEU A 191 -13.09 -24.03 14.53
C LEU A 191 -11.62 -23.81 14.91
N ILE A 192 -11.07 -24.64 15.81
CA ILE A 192 -9.65 -24.60 16.18
C ILE A 192 -8.79 -25.04 15.01
N GLU A 193 -9.13 -26.13 14.32
CA GLU A 193 -8.40 -26.61 13.15
C GLU A 193 -8.38 -25.57 12.04
N ARG A 194 -9.53 -24.97 11.71
CA ARG A 194 -9.62 -23.88 10.74
C ARG A 194 -8.76 -22.67 11.11
N ALA A 195 -8.73 -22.29 12.39
CA ALA A 195 -7.89 -21.22 12.88
C ALA A 195 -6.38 -21.52 12.75
N LEU A 196 -6.00 -22.80 12.86
CA LEU A 196 -4.62 -23.27 12.74
C LEU A 196 -4.16 -23.47 11.29
N THR A 197 -5.08 -23.80 10.37
CA THR A 197 -4.77 -24.00 8.93
C THR A 197 -4.88 -22.73 8.09
N ASP A 198 -5.57 -21.69 8.58
CA ASP A 198 -5.59 -20.38 7.92
C ASP A 198 -4.19 -19.74 7.98
N ASP A 199 -3.35 -20.06 6.99
CA ASP A 199 -2.07 -19.41 6.75
C ASP A 199 -2.32 -17.99 6.21
N PRO A 200 -1.91 -16.93 6.94
CA PRO A 200 -2.08 -15.54 6.49
C PRO A 200 -1.30 -15.21 5.19
N SER A 201 -0.43 -16.09 4.70
CA SER A 201 0.33 -15.90 3.45
C SER A 201 -0.40 -16.34 2.17
N SER A 202 -1.50 -17.07 2.29
CA SER A 202 -2.27 -17.62 1.15
C SER A 202 -3.14 -16.58 0.42
N ALA A 203 -3.55 -15.51 1.10
CA ALA A 203 -4.47 -14.50 0.55
C ALA A 203 -3.80 -13.41 -0.32
N ALA A 204 -2.49 -13.51 -0.56
CA ALA A 204 -1.69 -12.48 -1.24
C ALA A 204 -1.11 -12.93 -2.61
N ARG A 205 -1.69 -13.96 -3.24
CA ARG A 205 -1.30 -14.42 -4.59
C ARG A 205 -2.39 -14.17 -5.62
#